data_AF-A0A7G3ZHR5-F1
#
_entry.id   AF-A0A7G3ZHR5-F1
#
_cell.length_a   1.000
_cell.length_b   1.000
_cell.length_c   1.000
_cell.angle_alpha   90.00
_cell.angle_beta   90.00
_cell.angle_gamma   90.00
#
_symmetry.space_group_name_H-M   'P 1'
#
loop_
_entity.id
_entity.type
_entity.pdbx_description
1 polymer ?
#
loop_
_entity_poly.entity_id
_entity_poly.type
_entity_poly.pdbx_seq_one_letter_code
_entity_poly.pdbx_strand_id
1 'polypeptide(L)'
;MLARLAAPRQVRLLSGIGYIPPKLDELSKRWPEMSGPLKEEIVEYLTWRMEDSWKTMPREEIKAAYFISYGPWGPRSPSGQGQLSPAFLVWKGLFNAILFLALGVSIVNLKRDKELEEKLKRLEEQSDSSGLS
;
A
#
# COMPACT_ATOMS: atom_id res chain seq x y z
N MET A 1 26.80 52.85 63.50
CA MET A 1 26.08 53.17 62.24
C MET A 1 27.04 52.86 61.08
N LEU A 2 26.80 52.05 60.05
CA LEU A 2 25.70 51.22 59.57
C LEU A 2 26.36 50.18 58.65
N ALA A 3 26.15 48.87 58.89
CA ALA A 3 26.63 47.85 57.97
C ALA A 3 25.70 47.79 56.75
N ARG A 4 26.22 48.04 55.55
CA ARG A 4 25.48 47.89 54.29
C ARG A 4 25.37 46.41 53.95
N LEU A 5 24.17 45.85 54.08
CA LEU A 5 23.86 44.50 53.58
C LEU A 5 23.80 44.56 52.05
N ALA A 6 24.72 43.86 51.38
CA ALA A 6 24.69 43.67 49.94
C ALA A 6 23.50 42.79 49.56
N ALA A 7 22.64 43.29 48.67
CA ALA A 7 21.48 42.55 48.18
C ALA A 7 21.92 41.32 47.34
N PRO A 8 21.18 40.19 47.41
CA PRO A 8 21.51 39.01 46.62
C PRO A 8 21.33 39.30 45.12
N ARG A 9 22.38 39.02 44.34
CA ARG A 9 22.37 39.10 42.88
C ARG A 9 21.50 37.96 42.34
N GLN A 10 20.28 38.27 41.92
CA GLN A 10 19.44 37.32 41.18
C GLN A 10 20.11 36.99 39.84
N VAL A 11 20.64 35.77 39.71
CA VAL A 11 21.09 35.22 38.44
C VAL A 11 19.85 34.71 37.72
N ARG A 12 19.45 35.42 36.66
CA ARG A 12 18.34 35.01 35.81
C ARG A 12 18.82 33.83 34.94
N LEU A 13 18.45 32.60 35.31
CA LEU A 13 18.68 31.42 34.48
C LEU A 13 17.76 31.54 33.25
N LEU A 14 18.34 31.76 32.08
CA LEU A 14 17.62 31.68 30.83
C LEU A 14 17.32 30.19 30.57
N SER A 15 16.05 29.80 30.58
CA SER A 15 15.64 28.52 30.00
C SER A 15 15.88 28.59 28.50
N GLY A 16 17.03 28.09 28.03
CA GLY A 16 17.31 27.99 26.60
C GLY A 16 16.38 26.97 25.97
N ILE A 17 15.29 27.44 25.36
CA ILE A 17 14.47 26.61 24.47
C ILE A 17 15.26 26.48 23.16
N GLY A 18 16.19 25.53 23.13
CA GLY A 18 16.90 25.14 21.93
C GLY A 18 16.11 24.08 21.19
N TYR A 19 15.98 24.21 19.87
CA TYR A 19 15.47 23.13 19.04
C TYR A 19 16.43 21.94 19.13
N ILE A 20 15.89 20.75 19.44
CA ILE A 20 16.67 19.51 19.51
C ILE A 20 16.43 18.78 18.19
N PRO A 21 17.48 18.57 17.35
CA PRO A 21 17.31 17.88 16.09
C PRO A 21 16.89 16.41 16.29
N PRO A 22 16.09 15.85 15.38
CA PRO A 22 15.63 14.48 15.46
C PRO A 22 16.80 13.50 15.26
N LYS A 23 16.69 12.31 15.87
CA LYS A 23 17.70 11.25 15.73
C LYS A 23 17.54 10.49 14.40
N LEU A 24 18.49 10.70 13.49
CA LEU A 24 18.49 10.12 12.13
C LEU A 24 19.25 8.78 12.01
N ASP A 25 19.73 8.25 13.13
CA ASP A 25 20.44 6.96 13.15
C ASP A 25 19.55 5.83 12.65
N GLU A 26 20.11 5.06 11.71
CA GLU A 26 19.47 3.90 11.07
C GLU A 26 18.04 4.17 10.58
N LEU A 27 17.77 5.39 10.10
CA LEU A 27 16.43 5.83 9.68
C LEU A 27 15.73 4.82 8.77
N SER A 28 16.46 4.19 7.85
CA SER A 28 15.91 3.21 6.89
C SER A 28 15.21 2.02 7.54
N LYS A 29 15.71 1.53 8.68
CA LYS A 29 15.12 0.40 9.41
C LYS A 29 13.90 0.83 10.22
N ARG A 30 13.97 2.01 10.83
CA ARG A 30 12.96 2.52 11.76
C ARG A 30 11.78 3.19 11.05
N TRP A 31 12.00 3.71 9.85
CA TRP A 31 11.01 4.47 9.08
C TRP A 31 9.65 3.77 8.90
N PRO A 32 9.55 2.45 8.64
CA PRO A 32 8.25 1.79 8.54
C PRO A 32 7.48 1.81 9.86
N GLU A 33 8.17 1.65 10.98
CA GLU A 33 7.62 1.50 12.33
C GLU A 33 7.30 2.83 13.02
N MET A 34 7.87 3.94 12.55
CA MET A 34 7.58 5.27 13.09
C MET A 34 6.11 5.68 12.91
N SER A 35 5.61 6.51 13.83
CA SER A 35 4.30 7.14 13.70
C SER A 35 4.29 8.20 12.59
N GLY A 36 3.11 8.47 12.02
CA GLY A 36 2.93 9.50 10.99
C GLY A 36 3.44 10.89 11.39
N PRO A 37 3.07 11.42 12.57
CA PRO A 37 3.53 12.74 13.01
C PRO A 37 5.05 12.84 13.15
N LEU A 38 5.72 11.78 13.63
CA LEU A 38 7.17 11.75 13.75
C LEU A 38 7.86 11.73 12.38
N LYS A 39 7.27 11.05 11.39
CA LYS A 39 7.78 11.09 10.01
C LYS A 39 7.67 12.48 9.44
N GLU A 40 6.54 13.16 9.65
CA GLU A 40 6.32 14.55 9.21
C GLU A 40 7.35 15.51 9.82
N GLU A 41 7.57 15.42 11.14
CA GLU A 41 8.59 16.22 11.84
C GLU A 41 10.00 16.02 11.26
N ILE A 42 10.39 14.77 10.98
CA ILE A 42 11.70 14.45 10.36
C ILE A 42 11.79 15.01 8.94
N VAL A 43 10.72 14.93 8.15
CA VAL A 43 10.67 15.48 6.79
C VAL A 43 10.80 17.00 6.84
N GLU A 44 10.06 17.67 7.73
CA GLU A 44 10.12 19.12 7.88
C GLU A 44 11.53 19.56 8.28
N TYR A 45 12.11 18.92 9.29
CA TYR A 45 13.49 19.17 9.71
C TYR A 45 14.48 19.05 8.55
N LEU A 46 14.44 17.94 7.81
CA LEU A 46 15.35 17.73 6.68
C LEU A 46 15.09 18.72 5.55
N THR A 47 13.84 19.10 5.32
CA THR A 47 13.47 20.13 4.32
C THR A 47 14.14 21.46 4.66
N TRP A 48 14.01 21.92 5.90
CA TRP A 48 14.64 23.15 6.37
C TRP A 48 16.16 23.08 6.31
N ARG A 49 16.76 21.93 6.64
CA ARG A 49 18.21 21.72 6.54
C ARG A 49 18.72 21.75 5.10
N MET A 50 17.90 21.31 4.14
CA MET A 50 18.24 21.31 2.71
C MET A 50 18.07 22.68 2.04
N GLU A 51 17.47 23.67 2.70
CA GLU A 51 17.40 25.05 2.18
C GLU A 51 18.76 25.77 2.25
N ASP A 52 19.61 25.39 3.20
CA ASP A 52 20.96 25.92 3.36
C ASP A 52 22.00 25.16 2.49
N SER A 53 23.28 25.52 2.56
CA SER A 53 24.34 24.87 1.79
C SER A 53 24.50 23.39 2.13
N TRP A 54 24.36 22.52 1.12
CA TRP A 54 24.51 21.07 1.32
C TRP A 54 25.93 20.64 1.67
N LYS A 55 26.92 21.53 1.48
CA LYS A 55 28.32 21.26 1.86
C LYS A 55 28.54 21.26 3.36
N THR A 56 27.68 21.94 4.12
CA THR A 56 27.75 22.01 5.59
C THR A 56 26.82 21.00 6.26
N MET A 57 26.04 20.24 5.48
CA MET A 57 25.14 19.20 5.98
C MET A 57 25.94 17.95 6.40
N PRO A 58 25.71 17.40 7.59
CA PRO A 58 26.38 16.18 8.02
C PRO A 58 25.97 14.99 7.14
N ARG A 59 26.88 14.02 6.98
CA ARG A 59 26.67 12.86 6.10
C ARG A 59 25.45 12.01 6.46
N GLU A 60 25.08 11.99 7.74
CA GLU A 60 23.91 11.25 8.22
C GLU A 60 22.60 11.91 7.77
N GLU A 61 22.51 13.24 7.86
CA GLU A 61 21.38 14.01 7.33
C GLU A 61 21.25 13.84 5.81
N ILE A 62 22.38 13.86 5.07
CA ILE A 62 22.36 13.63 3.62
C ILE A 62 21.84 12.23 3.28
N LYS A 63 22.31 11.20 4.01
CA LYS A 63 21.83 9.81 3.82
C LYS A 63 20.35 9.67 4.16
N ALA A 64 19.90 10.32 5.24
CA ALA A 64 18.50 10.33 5.65
C ALA A 64 17.61 11.03 4.61
N ALA A 65 18.01 12.21 4.15
CA ALA A 65 17.33 12.94 3.08
C ALA A 65 17.21 12.09 1.81
N TYR A 66 18.32 11.46 1.38
CA TYR A 66 18.30 10.54 0.25
C TYR A 66 17.31 9.38 0.44
N PHE A 67 17.30 8.76 1.63
CA PHE A 67 16.38 7.68 1.95
C PHE A 67 14.91 8.14 1.95
N ILE A 68 14.59 9.33 2.46
CA ILE A 68 13.22 9.86 2.39
C ILE A 68 12.84 10.11 0.93
N SER A 69 13.69 10.77 0.16
CA SER A 69 13.38 11.11 -1.24
C SER A 69 13.30 9.92 -2.18
N TYR A 70 14.12 8.87 -1.98
CA TYR A 70 14.28 7.76 -2.93
C TYR A 70 14.22 6.35 -2.32
N GLY A 71 13.99 6.23 -1.02
CA GLY A 71 13.97 4.93 -0.34
C GLY A 71 12.81 4.02 -0.76
N PRO A 72 12.93 2.71 -0.49
CA PRO A 72 11.92 1.69 -0.78
C PRO A 72 10.77 1.73 0.24
N TRP A 73 10.09 2.88 0.33
CA TRP A 73 8.94 3.07 1.21
C TRP A 73 7.78 3.73 0.44
N GLY A 74 6.58 3.69 1.00
CA GLY A 74 5.38 4.21 0.35
C GLY A 74 5.08 3.46 -0.96
N PRO A 75 4.78 4.14 -2.07
CA PRO A 75 4.53 3.52 -3.36
C PRO A 75 5.72 2.72 -3.92
N ARG A 76 6.94 3.03 -3.47
CA ARG A 76 8.17 2.35 -3.88
C ARG A 76 8.54 1.18 -2.97
N SER A 77 7.70 0.87 -1.98
CA SER A 77 7.91 -0.31 -1.15
C SER A 77 7.76 -1.58 -1.99
N PRO A 78 8.65 -2.59 -1.86
CA PRO A 78 8.51 -3.89 -2.53
C PRO A 78 7.15 -4.54 -2.26
N SER A 79 6.60 -4.33 -1.05
CA SER A 79 5.28 -4.82 -0.66
C SER A 79 4.11 -4.12 -1.38
N GLY A 80 4.30 -2.90 -1.89
CA GLY A 80 3.28 -2.15 -2.62
C GLY A 80 3.14 -2.57 -4.09
N GLN A 81 4.16 -3.20 -4.67
CA GLN A 81 4.15 -3.63 -6.08
C GLN A 81 3.36 -4.93 -6.31
N GLY A 82 3.06 -5.68 -5.24
CA GLY A 82 2.37 -6.99 -5.31
C GLY A 82 1.08 -7.10 -4.49
N GLN A 83 0.71 -6.09 -3.69
CA GLN A 83 -0.55 -6.13 -2.95
C GLN A 83 -1.72 -5.86 -3.89
N LEU A 84 -2.31 -6.95 -4.38
CA LEU A 84 -3.60 -6.90 -5.06
C LEU A 84 -4.62 -6.28 -4.12
N SER A 85 -5.25 -5.18 -4.56
CA SER A 85 -6.34 -4.56 -3.80
C SER A 85 -7.42 -5.61 -3.47
N PRO A 86 -7.98 -5.61 -2.25
CA PRO A 86 -9.10 -6.49 -1.91
C PRO A 86 -10.25 -6.40 -2.92
N ALA A 87 -10.52 -5.20 -3.44
CA ALA A 87 -11.53 -4.99 -4.47
C ALA A 87 -11.17 -5.69 -5.79
N PHE A 88 -9.89 -5.67 -6.17
CA PHE A 88 -9.41 -6.36 -7.37
C PHE A 88 -9.54 -7.89 -7.22
N LEU A 89 -9.27 -8.43 -6.03
CA LEU A 89 -9.45 -9.87 -5.74
C LEU A 89 -10.91 -10.30 -5.87
N VAL A 90 -11.84 -9.50 -5.32
CA VAL A 90 -13.29 -9.76 -5.44
C VAL A 90 -13.73 -9.74 -6.90
N TRP A 91 -13.34 -8.72 -7.67
CA TRP A 91 -13.68 -8.63 -9.08
C TRP A 91 -13.11 -9.78 -9.91
N LYS A 92 -11.85 -10.16 -9.66
CA LYS A 92 -11.23 -11.32 -10.30
C LYS A 92 -11.98 -12.62 -9.96
N GLY A 93 -12.43 -12.78 -8.71
CA GLY A 93 -13.24 -13.91 -8.30
C GLY A 93 -14.58 -14.00 -9.05
N LEU A 94 -15.32 -12.88 -9.09
CA LEU A 94 -16.61 -12.79 -9.78
C LEU A 94 -16.48 -13.09 -11.28
N PHE A 95 -15.48 -12.50 -11.93
CA PHE A 95 -15.23 -12.73 -13.36
C PHE A 95 -14.98 -14.21 -13.67
N ASN A 96 -14.10 -14.85 -12.89
CA ASN A 96 -13.80 -16.27 -13.08
C ASN A 96 -15.02 -17.16 -12.79
N ALA A 97 -15.80 -16.84 -11.75
CA ALA A 97 -17.01 -17.60 -11.43
C ALA A 97 -18.03 -17.56 -12.57
N ILE A 98 -18.27 -16.39 -13.16
CA ILE A 98 -19.17 -16.22 -14.31
C ILE A 98 -18.64 -16.98 -15.52
N LEU A 99 -17.34 -16.87 -15.79
CA LEU A 99 -16.69 -17.56 -16.91
C LEU A 99 -16.87 -19.08 -16.81
N PHE A 100 -16.57 -19.67 -15.64
CA PHE A 100 -16.68 -21.12 -15.43
C PHE A 100 -18.14 -21.60 -15.39
N LEU A 101 -19.06 -20.80 -14.86
CA LEU A 101 -20.49 -21.11 -14.90
C LEU A 101 -21.00 -21.16 -16.35
N ALA A 102 -20.68 -20.13 -17.14
CA ALA A 102 -21.08 -20.06 -18.55
C ALA A 102 -20.48 -21.22 -19.36
N LEU A 103 -19.19 -21.51 -19.15
CA LEU A 103 -18.52 -22.65 -19.77
C LEU A 103 -19.20 -23.98 -19.40
N GLY A 104 -19.52 -24.18 -18.12
CA GLY A 104 -20.20 -25.38 -17.64
C GLY A 104 -21.58 -25.57 -18.27
N VAL A 105 -22.40 -24.51 -18.30
CA VAL A 105 -23.73 -24.54 -18.94
C VAL A 105 -23.60 -24.83 -20.44
N SER A 106 -22.65 -24.22 -21.13
CA SER A 106 -22.39 -24.46 -22.55
C SER A 106 -22.08 -25.93 -22.85
N ILE A 107 -21.20 -26.57 -22.05
CA ILE A 107 -20.85 -27.98 -22.21
C ILE A 107 -22.07 -28.90 -21.98
N VAL A 108 -22.89 -28.60 -20.97
CA VAL A 108 -24.12 -29.37 -20.71
C VAL A 108 -25.12 -29.21 -21.85
N ASN A 109 -25.26 -27.99 -22.37
CA ASN A 109 -26.17 -27.72 -23.48
C ASN A 109 -25.79 -28.51 -24.73
N LEU A 110 -24.49 -28.51 -25.09
CA LEU A 110 -23.98 -29.28 -26.24
C LEU A 110 -24.23 -30.79 -26.13
N LYS A 111 -24.22 -31.36 -24.92
CA LYS A 111 -24.53 -32.78 -24.72
C LYS A 111 -26.02 -33.06 -24.88
N ARG A 112 -26.88 -32.20 -24.30
CA ARG A 112 -28.34 -32.33 -24.41
C ARG A 112 -28.83 -32.20 -25.84
N ASP A 113 -28.26 -31.27 -26.61
CA ASP A 113 -28.65 -31.07 -28.01
C ASP A 113 -28.41 -32.34 -28.83
N LYS A 114 -27.26 -33.01 -28.64
CA LYS A 114 -26.96 -34.30 -29.29
C LYS A 114 -27.95 -35.41 -28.89
N GLU A 115 -28.27 -35.52 -27.60
CA GLU A 115 -29.25 -36.51 -27.12
C GLU A 115 -30.66 -36.25 -27.66
N LEU A 116 -31.05 -34.98 -27.80
CA LEU A 116 -32.33 -34.57 -28.37
C LEU A 116 -32.40 -34.91 -29.85
N GLU A 117 -31.35 -34.61 -30.62
CA GLU A 117 -31.27 -34.97 -32.04
C GLU A 117 -31.40 -36.49 -32.25
N GLU A 118 -30.71 -37.30 -31.44
CA GLU A 118 -30.84 -38.77 -31.51
C GLU A 118 -32.26 -39.25 -31.19
N LYS A 119 -32.93 -38.65 -30.21
CA LYS A 119 -34.32 -38.99 -29.88
C LYS A 119 -35.29 -38.58 -30.99
N LEU A 120 -35.10 -37.41 -31.59
CA LEU A 120 -35.92 -36.94 -32.70
C LEU A 120 -35.82 -37.88 -33.92
N LYS A 121 -34.60 -38.29 -34.29
CA LYS A 121 -34.40 -39.25 -35.39
C LYS A 121 -35.11 -40.58 -35.16
N ARG A 122 -35.03 -41.13 -33.94
CA ARG A 122 -35.73 -42.38 -33.60
C ARG A 122 -37.24 -42.25 -33.68
N LEU A 123 -37.79 -41.09 -33.30
CA LEU A 123 -39.23 -40.84 -33.38
C LEU A 123 -39.70 -40.70 -34.83
N GLU A 124 -38.91 -40.04 -35.68
CA GLU A 124 -39.18 -39.92 -37.12
C GLU A 124 -39.19 -41.31 -37.80
N GLU A 125 -38.17 -42.13 -37.54
CA GLU A 125 -38.12 -43.53 -38.02
C GLU A 125 -39.33 -44.35 -37.55
N GLN A 126 -39.74 -44.18 -36.29
CA GLN A 126 -40.90 -44.88 -35.73
C GLN A 126 -42.20 -44.40 -36.39
N SER A 127 -42.37 -43.10 -36.62
CA SER A 127 -43.55 -42.57 -37.31
C SER A 127 -43.65 -43.06 -38.75
N ASP A 128 -42.54 -43.06 -39.49
CA ASP A 128 -42.49 -43.55 -40.87
C ASP A 128 -42.85 -45.03 -40.95
N SER A 129 -42.36 -45.83 -40.00
CA SER A 129 -42.70 -47.26 -39.93
C SER A 129 -44.18 -47.52 -39.62
N SER A 130 -44.81 -46.67 -38.81
CA SER A 130 -46.22 -46.78 -38.43
C SER A 130 -47.20 -46.22 -39.47
N GLY A 131 -46.74 -45.35 -40.38
CA GLY A 131 -47.54 -44.81 -41.48
C GLY A 131 -47.60 -45.72 -42.72
N LEU A 132 -46.81 -46.79 -42.75
CA LEU A 132 -46.73 -47.79 -43.84
C LEU A 132 -47.58 -49.06 -43.60
N SER A 133 -48.36 -49.10 -42.50
CA SER A 133 -49.32 -50.17 -42.14
C SER A 133 -50.75 -49.63 -42.09
#